data_AF-A0A6P0VAP9-F1
#
_entry.id   AF-A0A6P0VAP9-F1
#
_cell.length_a   1.000
_cell.length_b   1.000
_cell.length_c   1.000
_cell.angle_alpha   90.00
_cell.angle_beta   90.00
_cell.angle_gamma   90.00
#
_symmetry.space_group_name_H-M   'P 1'
#
loop_
_entity.id
_entity.type
_entity.pdbx_description
1 polymer ?
#
loop_
_entity_poly.entity_id
_entity_poly.type
_entity_poly.pdbx_seq_one_letter_code
_entity_poly.pdbx_strand_id
1 'polypeptide(L)'
;MFNGSETTATILLILLALGVLAWGFKRAQPYGKLGILAWLQSVVLTVPWLLFFGLLAAGIYFNIVGLLFLIVISAGLYIYLGKLLRAAGEDELLQERSKKLLNDQQPATSTETSEAKETKTVAQSPLLSQSKNAAEVAPIPEEDLKSIQEIFGIDTFFSTETIPYQEGVIFKGNLRGASPEEVYSRLASKLEQRLGDRYRLFLVEGPEAKPVVIVLPSSNDPQPATASQKALAGVLIVASIATTLEASSLLLKFDFFNNLERFPEALPMSIGIWTVLVAHELGHWWQGRRYNVRIGLPFLIPSWQIGSFGAITRFESLLANRTALFDISLAGPAVGGIVSLLLLLSGLLLSHDGSSFQVPSQFFQSSILVGTLAKVFLGASLHQTLVDIHPLTIIGWLGLLITALNLMPAGQLDGGRIVQAIYGRKIARRTTIATLVILAIIAFANPANPLILYWAIVILFLQRSQERPNLNEITEPDDTRAILGLLALFVMAAILIPWTPGIAGRLGIGG
;
A
#
# COMPACT_ATOMS: atom_id res chain seq x y z
N MET A 1 36.61 -0.77 -3.47
CA MET A 1 36.50 -2.23 -3.20
C MET A 1 35.03 -2.53 -2.94
N PHE A 2 34.44 -3.48 -3.67
CA PHE A 2 33.04 -3.87 -3.50
C PHE A 2 32.82 -4.47 -2.10
N ASN A 3 31.92 -3.91 -1.30
CA ASN A 3 31.39 -4.66 -0.16
C ASN A 3 30.56 -5.81 -0.74
N GLY A 4 31.10 -7.02 -0.68
CA GLY A 4 30.51 -8.22 -1.29
C GLY A 4 29.10 -8.55 -0.79
N SER A 5 28.69 -8.03 0.38
CA SER A 5 27.36 -8.28 0.94
C SER A 5 26.22 -7.60 0.17
N GLU A 6 26.37 -6.33 -0.22
CA GLU A 6 25.29 -5.55 -0.86
C GLU A 6 25.04 -5.97 -2.31
N THR A 7 26.10 -6.29 -3.05
CA THR A 7 25.99 -6.78 -4.43
C THR A 7 25.34 -8.17 -4.46
N THR A 8 25.72 -9.03 -3.51
CA THR A 8 25.12 -10.37 -3.37
C THR A 8 23.64 -10.28 -2.99
N ALA A 9 23.25 -9.38 -2.09
CA ALA A 9 21.86 -9.15 -1.73
C ALA A 9 21.02 -8.68 -2.94
N THR A 10 21.56 -7.77 -3.75
CA THR A 10 20.87 -7.25 -4.94
C THR A 10 20.70 -8.34 -6.00
N ILE A 11 21.74 -9.14 -6.25
CA ILE A 11 21.66 -10.28 -7.19
C ILE A 11 20.65 -11.32 -6.72
N LEU A 12 20.63 -11.65 -5.42
CA LEU A 12 19.65 -12.56 -4.83
C LEU A 12 18.21 -12.04 -5.00
N LEU A 13 17.97 -10.74 -4.79
CA LEU A 13 16.66 -10.13 -4.99
C LEU A 13 16.20 -10.20 -6.46
N ILE A 14 17.12 -9.99 -7.41
CA ILE A 14 16.81 -10.11 -8.85
C ILE A 14 16.47 -11.55 -9.20
N LEU A 15 17.27 -12.52 -8.74
CA LEU A 15 17.00 -13.95 -8.96
C LEU A 15 15.68 -14.39 -8.34
N LEU A 16 15.37 -13.91 -7.13
CA LEU A 16 14.08 -14.14 -6.47
C LEU A 16 12.94 -13.58 -7.32
N ALA A 17 13.08 -12.34 -7.81
CA ALA A 17 12.04 -11.70 -8.62
C ALA A 17 11.83 -12.42 -9.96
N LEU A 18 12.89 -12.86 -10.64
CA LEU A 18 12.81 -13.72 -11.83
C LEU A 18 12.11 -15.04 -11.53
N GLY A 19 12.42 -15.66 -10.37
CA GLY A 19 11.74 -16.86 -9.89
C GLY A 19 10.24 -16.63 -9.65
N VAL A 20 9.86 -15.48 -9.07
CA VAL A 20 8.46 -15.09 -8.88
C VAL A 20 7.74 -14.89 -10.21
N LEU A 21 8.39 -14.28 -11.21
CA LEU A 21 7.81 -14.12 -12.55
C LEU A 21 7.60 -15.47 -13.25
N ALA A 22 8.58 -16.36 -13.18
CA ALA A 22 8.49 -17.72 -13.74
C ALA A 22 7.40 -18.56 -13.07
N TRP A 23 7.31 -18.49 -11.73
CA TRP A 23 6.24 -19.12 -10.97
C TRP A 23 4.86 -18.53 -11.32
N GLY A 24 4.78 -17.20 -11.46
CA GLY A 24 3.59 -16.50 -11.89
C GLY A 24 3.11 -16.97 -13.26
N PHE A 25 4.03 -17.18 -14.21
CA PHE A 25 3.71 -17.69 -15.54
C PHE A 25 3.11 -19.09 -15.47
N LYS A 26 3.75 -20.00 -14.71
CA LYS A 26 3.27 -21.37 -14.51
C LYS A 26 1.87 -21.40 -13.89
N ARG A 27 1.59 -20.46 -12.97
CA ARG A 27 0.26 -20.31 -12.35
C ARG A 27 -0.78 -19.70 -13.28
N ALA A 28 -0.36 -18.88 -14.25
CA ALA A 28 -1.24 -18.25 -15.22
C ALA A 28 -1.70 -19.20 -16.34
N GLN A 29 -0.86 -20.16 -16.73
CA GLN A 29 -1.17 -21.17 -17.75
C GLN A 29 -2.53 -21.87 -17.62
N PRO A 30 -2.96 -22.37 -16.44
CA PRO A 30 -4.26 -23.04 -16.30
C PRO A 30 -5.47 -22.13 -16.53
N TYR A 31 -5.31 -20.80 -16.50
CA TYR A 31 -6.38 -19.83 -16.78
C TYR A 31 -6.40 -19.38 -18.25
N GLY A 32 -5.70 -20.10 -19.14
CA GLY A 32 -5.74 -19.88 -20.59
C GLY A 32 -5.30 -18.48 -21.01
N LYS A 33 -5.97 -17.92 -22.02
CA LYS A 33 -5.63 -16.62 -22.62
C LYS A 33 -5.75 -15.47 -21.61
N LEU A 34 -6.79 -15.46 -20.78
CA LEU A 34 -7.01 -14.44 -19.76
C LEU A 34 -5.94 -14.48 -18.66
N GLY A 35 -5.58 -15.67 -18.20
CA GLY A 35 -4.47 -15.85 -17.26
C GLY A 35 -3.16 -15.29 -17.78
N ILE A 36 -2.81 -15.65 -19.02
CA ILE A 36 -1.56 -15.20 -19.64
C ILE A 36 -1.57 -13.69 -19.85
N LEU A 37 -2.67 -13.09 -20.31
CA LEU A 37 -2.79 -11.65 -20.48
C LEU A 37 -2.65 -10.90 -19.14
N ALA A 38 -3.29 -11.40 -18.07
CA ALA A 38 -3.18 -10.81 -16.73
C ALA A 38 -1.74 -10.90 -16.19
N TRP A 39 -1.07 -12.03 -16.42
CA TRP A 39 0.33 -12.19 -16.08
C TRP A 39 1.21 -11.25 -16.88
N LEU A 40 1.01 -11.15 -18.20
CA LEU A 40 1.82 -10.30 -19.08
C LEU A 40 1.66 -8.83 -18.73
N GLN A 41 0.43 -8.42 -18.40
CA GLN A 41 0.14 -7.08 -17.88
C GLN A 41 0.92 -6.80 -16.58
N SER A 42 1.03 -7.79 -15.68
CA SER A 42 1.83 -7.68 -14.45
C SER A 42 3.35 -7.68 -14.72
N VAL A 43 3.80 -8.43 -15.72
CA VAL A 43 5.22 -8.52 -16.15
C VAL A 43 5.67 -7.19 -16.72
N VAL A 44 4.88 -6.61 -17.63
CA VAL A 44 5.18 -5.30 -18.22
C VAL A 44 5.39 -4.25 -17.14
N LEU A 45 4.59 -4.30 -16.08
CA LEU A 45 4.68 -3.38 -14.96
C LEU A 45 5.94 -3.59 -14.10
N THR A 46 6.52 -4.80 -14.06
CA THR A 46 7.65 -5.17 -13.19
C THR A 46 9.00 -5.23 -13.93
N VAL A 47 8.98 -5.47 -15.24
CA VAL A 47 10.18 -5.56 -16.10
C VAL A 47 11.02 -4.28 -16.14
N PRO A 48 10.46 -3.06 -16.24
CA PRO A 48 11.24 -1.82 -16.20
C PRO A 48 12.12 -1.71 -14.95
N TRP A 49 11.61 -2.22 -13.83
CA TRP A 49 12.25 -2.21 -12.52
C TRP A 49 13.34 -3.24 -12.44
N LEU A 50 13.07 -4.46 -12.89
CA LEU A 50 14.08 -5.51 -12.96
C LEU A 50 15.21 -5.14 -13.91
N LEU A 51 14.88 -4.49 -15.02
CA LEU A 51 15.88 -3.91 -15.92
C LEU A 51 16.66 -2.80 -15.24
N PHE A 52 15.99 -1.82 -14.64
CA PHE A 52 16.68 -0.71 -13.99
C PHE A 52 17.59 -1.18 -12.86
N PHE A 53 17.05 -1.90 -11.86
CA PHE A 53 17.83 -2.39 -10.73
C PHE A 53 18.83 -3.48 -11.12
N GLY A 54 18.52 -4.31 -12.13
CA GLY A 54 19.43 -5.32 -12.65
C GLY A 54 20.62 -4.72 -13.38
N LEU A 55 20.40 -3.72 -14.22
CA LEU A 55 21.46 -2.98 -14.90
C LEU A 55 22.27 -2.15 -13.90
N LEU A 56 21.60 -1.54 -12.92
CA LEU A 56 22.25 -0.86 -11.80
C LEU A 56 23.18 -1.84 -11.06
N ALA A 57 22.71 -3.02 -10.67
CA ALA A 57 23.52 -4.06 -10.02
C ALA A 57 24.71 -4.52 -10.89
N ALA A 58 24.52 -4.57 -12.22
CA ALA A 58 25.58 -4.89 -13.19
C ALA A 58 26.54 -3.71 -13.45
N GLY A 59 26.32 -2.55 -12.83
CA GLY A 59 27.13 -1.34 -13.01
C GLY A 59 26.93 -0.64 -14.36
N ILE A 60 25.80 -0.91 -15.04
CA ILE A 60 25.40 -0.31 -16.32
C ILE A 60 24.40 0.82 -16.05
N TYR A 61 24.70 2.02 -16.58
CA TYR A 61 23.89 3.21 -16.35
C TYR A 61 22.70 3.31 -17.30
N PHE A 62 21.57 3.74 -16.74
CA PHE A 62 20.43 4.24 -17.51
C PHE A 62 20.34 5.75 -17.35
N ASN A 63 20.23 6.48 -18.46
CA ASN A 63 19.86 7.90 -18.41
C ASN A 63 18.45 8.02 -17.84
N ILE A 64 18.20 8.99 -16.97
CA ILE A 64 16.86 9.31 -16.44
C ILE A 64 15.85 9.48 -17.58
N VAL A 65 16.24 10.08 -18.70
CA VAL A 65 15.38 10.20 -19.89
C VAL A 65 15.01 8.83 -20.45
N GLY A 66 15.98 7.91 -20.54
CA GLY A 66 15.74 6.53 -20.98
C GLY A 66 14.86 5.75 -20.00
N LEU A 67 15.01 6.00 -18.70
CA LEU A 67 14.19 5.38 -17.66
C LEU A 67 12.74 5.88 -17.70
N LEU A 68 12.54 7.20 -17.82
CA LEU A 68 11.22 7.80 -17.99
C LEU A 68 10.55 7.26 -19.26
N PHE A 69 11.30 7.13 -20.35
CA PHE A 69 10.80 6.53 -21.59
C PHE A 69 10.41 5.06 -21.41
N LEU A 70 11.22 4.27 -20.70
CA LEU A 70 10.92 2.88 -20.35
C LEU A 70 9.62 2.76 -19.53
N ILE A 71 9.42 3.66 -18.55
CA ILE A 71 8.21 3.72 -17.73
C ILE A 71 7.00 4.12 -18.59
N VAL A 72 7.13 5.11 -19.47
CA VAL A 72 6.05 5.54 -20.37
C VAL A 72 5.66 4.43 -21.35
N ILE A 73 6.64 3.73 -21.95
CA ILE A 73 6.37 2.58 -22.81
C ILE A 73 5.66 1.48 -22.03
N SER A 74 6.17 1.14 -20.85
CA SER A 74 5.57 0.15 -19.97
C SER A 74 4.12 0.51 -19.62
N ALA A 75 3.86 1.78 -19.30
CA ALA A 75 2.51 2.25 -19.03
C ALA A 75 1.60 2.12 -20.25
N GLY A 76 2.08 2.48 -21.45
CA GLY A 76 1.35 2.29 -22.69
C GLY A 76 1.02 0.82 -22.97
N LEU A 77 2.00 -0.08 -22.79
CA LEU A 77 1.82 -1.51 -22.97
C LEU A 77 0.87 -2.11 -21.92
N TYR A 78 0.92 -1.62 -20.68
CA TYR A 78 0.01 -2.02 -19.61
C TYR A 78 -1.44 -1.65 -19.95
N ILE A 79 -1.69 -0.42 -20.41
CA ILE A 79 -3.03 0.03 -20.83
C ILE A 79 -3.52 -0.82 -22.00
N TYR A 80 -2.65 -1.07 -22.99
CA TYR A 80 -2.98 -1.90 -24.15
C TYR A 80 -3.37 -3.32 -23.74
N LEU A 81 -2.60 -3.96 -22.87
CA LEU A 81 -2.89 -5.29 -22.34
C LEU A 81 -4.14 -5.31 -21.47
N GLY A 82 -4.38 -4.27 -20.68
CA GLY A 82 -5.61 -4.12 -19.89
C GLY A 82 -6.85 -4.03 -20.77
N LYS A 83 -6.79 -3.28 -21.89
CA LYS A 83 -7.87 -3.26 -22.89
C LYS A 83 -8.11 -4.63 -23.52
N LEU A 84 -7.04 -5.35 -23.88
CA LEU A 84 -7.13 -6.71 -24.40
C LEU A 84 -7.70 -7.70 -23.37
N LEU A 85 -7.32 -7.56 -22.11
CA LEU A 85 -7.82 -8.39 -21.00
C LEU A 85 -9.32 -8.19 -20.80
N ARG A 86 -9.78 -6.92 -20.78
CA ARG A 86 -11.20 -6.57 -20.63
C ARG A 86 -12.04 -7.13 -21.79
N ALA A 87 -11.56 -6.94 -23.03
CA ALA A 87 -12.23 -7.49 -24.21
C ALA A 87 -12.29 -9.02 -24.18
N ALA A 88 -11.19 -9.69 -23.83
CA ALA A 88 -11.16 -11.15 -23.69
C ALA A 88 -12.08 -11.66 -22.55
N GLY A 89 -12.19 -10.90 -21.45
CA GLY A 89 -13.09 -11.20 -20.34
C GLY A 89 -14.56 -11.10 -20.73
N GLU A 90 -14.93 -10.09 -21.52
CA GLU A 90 -16.28 -9.96 -22.08
C GLU A 90 -16.61 -11.12 -23.02
N ASP A 91 -15.68 -11.53 -23.90
CA ASP A 91 -15.85 -12.66 -24.81
C ASP A 91 -16.05 -14.00 -24.06
N GLU A 92 -15.28 -14.25 -22.99
CA GLU A 92 -15.41 -15.49 -22.21
C GLU A 92 -16.72 -15.50 -21.39
N LEU A 93 -17.13 -14.35 -20.84
CA LEU A 93 -18.45 -14.19 -20.19
C LEU A 93 -19.60 -14.40 -21.17
N LEU A 94 -19.48 -13.94 -22.42
CA LEU A 94 -20.46 -14.17 -23.48
C LEU A 94 -20.51 -15.63 -23.90
N GLN A 95 -19.36 -16.32 -24.00
CA GLN A 95 -19.30 -17.75 -24.29
C GLN A 95 -19.84 -18.61 -23.15
N GLU A 96 -19.61 -18.23 -21.89
CA GLU A 96 -20.19 -18.92 -20.74
C GLU A 96 -21.72 -18.72 -20.69
N ARG A 97 -22.20 -17.52 -21.03
CA ARG A 97 -23.63 -17.24 -21.21
C ARG A 97 -24.22 -18.05 -22.36
N SER A 98 -23.55 -18.14 -23.51
CA SER A 98 -24.05 -18.92 -24.65
C SER A 98 -24.06 -20.42 -24.35
N LYS A 99 -23.03 -20.96 -23.69
CA LYS A 99 -23.01 -22.36 -23.24
C LYS A 99 -24.12 -22.68 -22.23
N LYS A 100 -24.40 -21.75 -21.30
CA LYS A 100 -25.52 -21.91 -20.35
C LYS A 100 -26.88 -21.86 -21.05
N LEU A 101 -27.08 -20.95 -22.00
CA LEU A 101 -28.31 -20.89 -22.80
C LEU A 101 -28.49 -22.14 -23.68
N LEU A 102 -27.40 -22.71 -24.20
CA LEU A 102 -27.42 -23.97 -24.97
C LEU A 102 -27.73 -25.17 -24.07
N ASN A 103 -27.22 -25.21 -22.84
CA ASN A 103 -27.53 -26.27 -21.87
C ASN A 103 -28.97 -26.16 -21.33
N ASP A 104 -29.51 -24.95 -21.14
CA ASP A 104 -30.90 -24.73 -20.72
C ASP A 104 -31.91 -25.05 -21.84
N GLN A 105 -31.47 -25.20 -23.10
CA GLN A 105 -32.29 -25.55 -24.26
C GLN A 105 -32.29 -27.05 -24.62
N GLN A 106 -31.57 -27.90 -23.89
CA GLN A 106 -31.64 -29.35 -24.09
C GLN A 106 -32.74 -29.98 -23.22
N PRO A 107 -33.75 -30.67 -23.79
CA PRO A 107 -34.73 -31.41 -23.00
C PRO A 107 -34.05 -32.59 -22.31
N ALA A 108 -34.41 -32.79 -21.05
CA ALA A 108 -34.03 -33.94 -20.26
C ALA A 108 -34.29 -35.24 -21.03
N THR A 109 -33.23 -35.96 -21.39
CA THR A 109 -33.33 -37.35 -21.80
C THR A 109 -32.92 -38.20 -20.60
N SER A 110 -33.93 -38.84 -20.02
CA SER A 110 -33.81 -39.85 -18.98
C SER A 110 -32.87 -40.97 -19.40
N THR A 111 -31.95 -41.36 -18.52
CA THR A 111 -31.49 -42.75 -18.48
C THR A 111 -31.24 -43.12 -17.02
N GLU A 112 -32.18 -43.91 -16.48
CA GLU A 112 -31.96 -44.71 -15.29
C GLU A 112 -30.82 -45.70 -15.57
N THR A 113 -29.86 -45.81 -14.66
CA THR A 113 -29.23 -47.11 -14.42
C THR A 113 -28.74 -47.17 -12.98
N SER A 114 -29.35 -48.10 -12.25
CA SER A 114 -28.95 -48.57 -10.94
C SER A 114 -27.70 -49.45 -11.08
N GLU A 115 -26.68 -49.25 -10.24
CA GLU A 115 -25.78 -50.32 -9.79
C GLU A 115 -24.95 -49.90 -8.58
N ALA A 116 -24.52 -50.92 -7.83
CA ALA A 116 -24.30 -50.92 -6.40
C ALA A 116 -22.85 -50.63 -5.93
N LYS A 117 -22.75 -50.30 -4.63
CA LYS A 117 -21.63 -50.48 -3.67
C LYS A 117 -20.20 -50.60 -4.22
N GLU A 118 -19.32 -49.71 -3.72
CA GLU A 118 -18.12 -50.17 -3.01
C GLU A 118 -17.54 -49.11 -2.06
N THR A 119 -17.24 -49.55 -0.84
CA THR A 119 -16.65 -48.81 0.27
C THR A 119 -15.14 -48.69 0.08
N LYS A 120 -14.55 -47.48 0.13
CA LYS A 120 -13.18 -47.29 0.61
C LYS A 120 -13.01 -45.99 1.39
N THR A 121 -12.85 -46.20 2.70
CA THR A 121 -12.32 -45.31 3.73
C THR A 121 -10.92 -44.81 3.38
N VAL A 122 -10.67 -43.50 3.40
CA VAL A 122 -9.35 -42.94 3.74
C VAL A 122 -9.51 -41.59 4.46
N ALA A 123 -9.14 -41.63 5.75
CA ALA A 123 -8.52 -40.61 6.59
C ALA A 123 -9.16 -39.22 6.72
N GLN A 124 -9.95 -39.07 7.79
CA GLN A 124 -9.99 -37.83 8.57
C GLN A 124 -8.66 -37.62 9.30
N SER A 125 -8.14 -36.39 9.27
CA SER A 125 -7.34 -35.82 10.35
C SER A 125 -7.36 -34.29 10.30
N PRO A 126 -7.21 -33.62 11.46
CA PRO A 126 -8.12 -32.56 11.87
C PRO A 126 -7.41 -31.22 12.09
N LEU A 127 -8.00 -30.09 11.70
CA LEU A 127 -7.60 -28.76 12.17
C LEU A 127 -8.79 -27.80 12.10
N LEU A 128 -9.83 -28.09 12.89
CA LEU A 128 -10.88 -27.15 13.28
C LEU A 128 -11.19 -27.37 14.76
N SER A 129 -10.25 -26.94 15.59
CA SER A 129 -10.47 -26.86 17.03
C SER A 129 -9.69 -25.67 17.57
N GLN A 130 -10.26 -24.48 17.35
CA GLN A 130 -10.13 -23.33 18.23
C GLN A 130 -11.16 -22.26 17.81
N SER A 131 -12.37 -22.42 18.33
CA SER A 131 -13.22 -21.32 18.79
C SER A 131 -14.42 -21.92 19.53
N LYS A 132 -14.17 -22.41 20.74
CA LYS A 132 -15.22 -22.54 21.76
C LYS A 132 -15.19 -21.26 22.58
N ASN A 133 -16.36 -20.65 22.73
CA ASN A 133 -16.69 -19.39 23.41
C ASN A 133 -16.71 -18.14 22.52
N ALA A 134 -17.70 -18.08 21.63
CA ALA A 134 -18.43 -16.84 21.39
C ALA A 134 -19.91 -17.16 21.67
N ALA A 135 -20.50 -16.42 22.60
CA ALA A 135 -21.92 -16.54 22.91
C ALA A 135 -22.76 -16.40 21.64
N GLU A 136 -23.81 -17.21 21.54
CA GLU A 136 -24.81 -17.24 20.48
C GLU A 136 -25.51 -15.86 20.41
N VAL A 137 -24.94 -14.93 19.66
CA VAL A 137 -25.64 -13.71 19.24
C VAL A 137 -26.52 -14.10 18.07
N ALA A 138 -27.84 -13.94 18.21
CA ALA A 138 -28.78 -14.20 17.13
C ALA A 138 -28.37 -13.37 15.88
N PRO A 139 -28.13 -14.01 14.73
CA PRO A 139 -27.39 -13.43 13.60
C PRO A 139 -28.25 -12.51 12.73
N ILE A 140 -28.96 -11.53 13.32
CA ILE A 140 -30.03 -10.67 12.76
C ILE A 140 -31.44 -11.23 13.09
N PRO A 141 -32.40 -10.38 13.56
CA PRO A 141 -33.80 -10.77 13.75
C PRO A 141 -34.42 -11.33 12.45
N GLU A 142 -35.26 -12.37 12.56
CA GLU A 142 -35.82 -13.04 11.38
C GLU A 142 -36.62 -12.11 10.44
N GLU A 143 -37.30 -11.11 11.00
CA GLU A 143 -38.06 -10.10 10.24
C GLU A 143 -37.13 -9.22 9.38
N ASP A 144 -36.02 -8.77 9.96
CA ASP A 144 -35.00 -7.99 9.28
C ASP A 144 -34.30 -8.85 8.21
N LEU A 145 -34.03 -10.13 8.50
CA LEU A 145 -33.41 -11.06 7.56
C LEU A 145 -34.28 -11.30 6.32
N LYS A 146 -35.60 -11.47 6.48
CA LYS A 146 -36.55 -11.56 5.36
C LYS A 146 -36.54 -10.26 4.54
N SER A 147 -36.57 -9.12 5.21
CA SER A 147 -36.52 -7.80 4.56
C SER A 147 -35.24 -7.59 3.75
N ILE A 148 -34.09 -8.09 4.26
CA ILE A 148 -32.81 -8.07 3.54
C ILE A 148 -32.85 -9.00 2.34
N GLN A 149 -33.40 -10.21 2.46
CA GLN A 149 -33.48 -11.16 1.34
C GLN A 149 -34.31 -10.62 0.16
N GLU A 150 -35.34 -9.82 0.43
CA GLU A 150 -36.19 -9.21 -0.58
C GLU A 150 -35.52 -8.08 -1.39
N ILE A 151 -34.35 -7.56 -0.95
CA ILE A 151 -33.64 -6.52 -1.72
C ILE A 151 -32.97 -7.10 -2.97
N PHE A 152 -32.67 -8.40 -2.94
CA PHE A 152 -32.02 -9.14 -4.01
C PHE A 152 -32.99 -9.40 -5.17
N GLY A 153 -32.47 -9.37 -6.40
CA GLY A 153 -33.28 -9.48 -7.61
C GLY A 153 -32.50 -10.06 -8.78
N ILE A 154 -33.24 -10.50 -9.80
CA ILE A 154 -32.69 -11.16 -11.00
C ILE A 154 -31.71 -10.25 -11.74
N ASP A 155 -31.95 -8.94 -11.73
CA ASP A 155 -31.15 -7.92 -12.41
C ASP A 155 -30.10 -7.22 -11.52
N THR A 156 -29.89 -7.70 -10.28
CA THR A 156 -28.91 -7.12 -9.35
C THR A 156 -27.96 -8.17 -8.75
N PHE A 157 -28.46 -9.01 -7.87
CA PHE A 157 -27.67 -10.05 -7.21
C PHE A 157 -28.59 -11.21 -6.90
N PHE A 158 -28.26 -12.38 -7.43
CA PHE A 158 -29.02 -13.59 -7.20
C PHE A 158 -28.37 -14.38 -6.06
N SER A 159 -28.98 -14.29 -4.86
CA SER A 159 -28.52 -15.01 -3.66
C SER A 159 -28.82 -16.51 -3.79
N THR A 160 -27.82 -17.34 -3.58
CA THR A 160 -27.91 -18.82 -3.63
C THR A 160 -27.79 -19.44 -2.25
N GLU A 161 -27.04 -18.81 -1.34
CA GLU A 161 -26.76 -19.34 -0.01
C GLU A 161 -26.72 -18.19 0.99
N THR A 162 -27.35 -18.37 2.14
CA THR A 162 -27.35 -17.41 3.26
C THR A 162 -26.62 -18.04 4.44
N ILE A 163 -25.54 -17.41 4.89
CA ILE A 163 -24.68 -17.93 5.95
C ILE A 163 -24.63 -16.92 7.09
N PRO A 164 -24.99 -17.29 8.33
CA PRO A 164 -24.77 -16.46 9.51
C PRO A 164 -23.30 -16.06 9.67
N TYR A 165 -23.03 -14.78 9.97
CA TYR A 165 -21.68 -14.27 10.11
C TYR A 165 -21.59 -13.14 11.15
N GLN A 166 -20.96 -13.42 12.29
CA GLN A 166 -20.91 -12.50 13.44
C GLN A 166 -22.34 -12.08 13.84
N GLU A 167 -22.58 -10.78 13.98
CA GLU A 167 -23.91 -10.18 14.24
C GLU A 167 -24.71 -9.92 12.95
N GLY A 168 -24.22 -10.44 11.81
CA GLY A 168 -24.77 -10.21 10.48
C GLY A 168 -24.88 -11.48 9.64
N VAL A 169 -24.96 -11.29 8.33
CA VAL A 169 -25.22 -12.36 7.37
C VAL A 169 -24.40 -12.18 6.09
N ILE A 170 -23.88 -13.29 5.57
CA ILE A 170 -23.23 -13.38 4.26
C ILE A 170 -24.21 -14.03 3.27
N PHE A 171 -24.42 -13.36 2.14
CA PHE A 171 -25.13 -13.88 0.98
C PHE A 171 -24.11 -14.23 -0.11
N LYS A 172 -23.97 -15.52 -0.39
CA LYS A 172 -23.27 -15.97 -1.60
C LYS A 172 -24.24 -16.00 -2.76
N GLY A 173 -23.75 -15.68 -3.94
CA GLY A 173 -24.60 -15.60 -5.10
C GLY A 173 -23.84 -15.17 -6.33
N ASN A 174 -24.59 -14.78 -7.35
CA ASN A 174 -24.04 -14.26 -8.59
C ASN A 174 -24.44 -12.80 -8.74
N LEU A 175 -23.45 -11.94 -8.95
CA LEU A 175 -23.69 -10.55 -9.37
C LEU A 175 -24.30 -10.56 -10.77
N ARG A 176 -25.43 -9.89 -10.94
CA ARG A 176 -26.18 -9.78 -12.19
C ARG A 176 -26.36 -8.29 -12.47
N GLY A 177 -25.67 -7.74 -13.47
CA GLY A 177 -25.75 -6.32 -13.76
C GLY A 177 -24.65 -5.86 -14.72
N ALA A 178 -24.83 -4.69 -15.32
CA ALA A 178 -23.85 -4.11 -16.24
C ALA A 178 -22.57 -3.63 -15.52
N SER A 179 -22.72 -3.05 -14.32
CA SER A 179 -21.59 -2.62 -13.49
C SER A 179 -21.79 -2.97 -11.99
N PRO A 180 -20.73 -3.38 -11.26
CA PRO A 180 -20.82 -3.67 -9.84
C PRO A 180 -21.23 -2.47 -8.98
N GLU A 181 -20.90 -1.24 -9.39
CA GLU A 181 -21.20 -0.02 -8.65
C GLU A 181 -22.68 0.38 -8.74
N GLU A 182 -23.32 0.20 -9.90
CA GLU A 182 -24.77 0.37 -10.03
C GLU A 182 -25.55 -0.68 -9.23
N VAL A 183 -25.08 -1.94 -9.26
CA VAL A 183 -25.68 -3.02 -8.47
C VAL A 183 -25.59 -2.69 -6.98
N TYR A 184 -24.41 -2.28 -6.51
CA TYR A 184 -24.22 -1.85 -5.12
C TYR A 184 -25.18 -0.71 -4.75
N SER A 185 -25.23 0.35 -5.56
CA SER A 185 -26.04 1.55 -5.28
C SER A 185 -27.53 1.21 -5.18
N ARG A 186 -28.05 0.35 -6.06
CA ARG A 186 -29.44 -0.13 -6.01
C ARG A 186 -29.74 -1.00 -4.79
N LEU A 187 -28.82 -1.89 -4.42
CA LEU A 187 -28.99 -2.75 -3.25
C LEU A 187 -28.94 -1.91 -1.96
N ALA A 188 -27.98 -0.99 -1.87
CA ALA A 188 -27.84 -0.07 -0.74
C ALA A 188 -29.07 0.82 -0.57
N SER A 189 -29.59 1.43 -1.65
CA SER A 189 -30.78 2.27 -1.58
C SER A 189 -32.02 1.49 -1.15
N LYS A 190 -32.20 0.25 -1.63
CA LYS A 190 -33.31 -0.62 -1.21
C LYS A 190 -33.21 -1.02 0.25
N LEU A 191 -32.00 -1.31 0.73
CA LEU A 191 -31.76 -1.64 2.13
C LEU A 191 -32.11 -0.46 3.03
N GLU A 192 -31.64 0.74 2.67
CA GLU A 192 -31.91 1.98 3.41
C GLU A 192 -33.41 2.32 3.41
N GLN A 193 -34.12 2.16 2.29
CA GLN A 193 -35.57 2.38 2.23
C GLN A 193 -36.37 1.44 3.14
N ARG A 194 -35.92 0.20 3.34
CA ARG A 194 -36.65 -0.81 4.11
C ARG A 194 -36.29 -0.83 5.59
N LEU A 195 -35.00 -0.68 5.91
CA LEU A 195 -34.46 -0.88 7.26
C LEU A 195 -33.73 0.36 7.80
N GLY A 196 -33.75 1.48 7.07
CA GLY A 196 -33.09 2.72 7.44
C GLY A 196 -31.58 2.53 7.62
N ASP A 197 -31.04 3.21 8.63
CA ASP A 197 -29.60 3.22 8.93
C ASP A 197 -29.14 2.05 9.82
N ARG A 198 -29.98 1.04 10.05
CA ARG A 198 -29.69 -0.06 10.98
C ARG A 198 -28.61 -1.02 10.49
N TYR A 199 -28.43 -1.10 9.16
CA TYR A 199 -27.53 -2.05 8.53
C TYR A 199 -26.64 -1.38 7.48
N ARG A 200 -25.49 -2.02 7.23
CA ARG A 200 -24.53 -1.67 6.18
C ARG A 200 -24.36 -2.85 5.24
N LEU A 201 -24.43 -2.56 3.95
CA LEU A 201 -24.18 -3.54 2.90
C LEU A 201 -22.73 -3.40 2.42
N PHE A 202 -22.02 -4.52 2.39
CA PHE A 202 -20.68 -4.66 1.85
C PHE A 202 -20.70 -5.61 0.66
N LEU A 203 -20.22 -5.16 -0.49
CA LEU A 203 -20.01 -5.96 -1.68
C LEU A 203 -18.52 -6.26 -1.81
N VAL A 204 -18.11 -7.48 -1.48
CA VAL A 204 -16.69 -7.87 -1.35
C VAL A 204 -16.37 -9.15 -2.10
N GLU A 205 -15.09 -9.38 -2.34
CA GLU A 205 -14.61 -10.61 -3.00
C GLU A 205 -14.52 -11.76 -1.98
N GLY A 206 -15.26 -12.84 -2.23
CA GLY A 206 -15.24 -14.04 -1.40
C GLY A 206 -13.97 -14.90 -1.58
N PRO A 207 -13.84 -16.00 -0.80
CA PRO A 207 -12.67 -16.88 -0.86
C PRO A 207 -12.41 -17.47 -2.25
N GLU A 208 -13.49 -17.83 -2.97
CA GLU A 208 -13.47 -18.38 -4.33
C GLU A 208 -13.28 -17.33 -5.44
N ALA A 209 -12.91 -16.09 -5.09
CA ALA A 209 -12.83 -14.96 -6.02
C ALA A 209 -14.17 -14.59 -6.70
N LYS A 210 -15.29 -14.96 -6.06
CA LYS A 210 -16.64 -14.59 -6.47
C LYS A 210 -17.20 -13.47 -5.59
N PRO A 211 -17.97 -12.52 -6.14
CA PRO A 211 -18.63 -11.49 -5.34
C PRO A 211 -19.58 -12.08 -4.29
N VAL A 212 -19.50 -11.56 -3.07
CA VAL A 212 -20.43 -11.88 -1.98
C VAL A 212 -20.96 -10.59 -1.36
N VAL A 213 -22.20 -10.62 -0.90
CA VAL A 213 -22.81 -9.51 -0.18
C VAL A 213 -22.80 -9.84 1.31
N ILE A 214 -22.25 -8.95 2.12
CA ILE A 214 -22.24 -9.08 3.57
C ILE A 214 -23.07 -7.94 4.15
N VAL A 215 -24.00 -8.26 5.03
CA VAL A 215 -24.82 -7.27 5.73
C VAL A 215 -24.49 -7.33 7.21
N LEU A 216 -24.05 -6.20 7.76
CA LEU A 216 -23.67 -6.06 9.17
C LEU A 216 -24.48 -4.91 9.81
N PRO A 217 -24.74 -4.96 11.13
CA PRO A 217 -25.38 -3.85 11.82
C PRO A 217 -24.48 -2.61 11.83
N SER A 218 -25.08 -1.41 11.80
CA SER A 218 -24.34 -0.13 11.83
C SER A 218 -23.63 0.14 13.16
N SER A 219 -23.93 -0.63 14.21
CA SER A 219 -23.14 -0.65 15.46
C SER A 219 -21.67 -0.99 15.23
N ASN A 220 -21.36 -1.73 14.15
CA ASN A 220 -20.00 -2.11 13.77
C ASN A 220 -19.23 -1.01 13.01
N ASP A 221 -19.86 0.13 12.75
CA ASP A 221 -19.21 1.26 12.07
C ASP A 221 -17.99 1.74 12.87
N PRO A 222 -16.95 2.26 12.20
CA PRO A 222 -15.80 2.83 12.89
C PRO A 222 -16.25 3.93 13.87
N GLN A 223 -15.96 3.71 15.15
CA GLN A 223 -16.30 4.66 16.21
C GLN A 223 -15.24 5.77 16.29
N PRO A 224 -15.64 7.01 16.62
CA PRO A 224 -14.69 8.10 16.87
C PRO A 224 -13.70 7.76 17.98
N ALA A 225 -12.53 8.40 17.96
CA ALA A 225 -11.52 8.18 19.00
C ALA A 225 -12.06 8.41 20.42
N THR A 226 -11.79 7.47 21.32
CA THR A 226 -12.15 7.58 22.76
C THR A 226 -11.37 8.70 23.44
N ALA A 227 -11.83 9.17 24.61
CA ALA A 227 -11.10 10.18 25.38
C ALA A 227 -9.66 9.76 25.73
N SER A 228 -9.45 8.48 26.06
CA SER A 228 -8.10 7.93 26.31
C SER A 228 -7.23 7.90 25.06
N GLN A 229 -7.81 7.59 23.89
CA GLN A 229 -7.11 7.65 22.61
C GLN A 229 -6.74 9.08 22.22
N LYS A 230 -7.62 10.06 22.47
CA LYS A 230 -7.33 11.49 22.28
C LYS A 230 -6.21 11.97 23.20
N ALA A 231 -6.24 11.55 24.47
CA ALA A 231 -5.16 11.85 25.41
C ALA A 231 -3.83 11.23 24.97
N LEU A 232 -3.84 9.97 24.51
CA LEU A 232 -2.66 9.31 23.95
C LEU A 232 -2.12 10.06 22.73
N ALA A 233 -2.99 10.48 21.80
CA ALA A 233 -2.58 11.28 20.65
C ALA A 233 -1.90 12.59 21.09
N GLY A 234 -2.44 13.27 22.11
CA GLY A 234 -1.82 14.46 22.70
C GLY A 234 -0.43 14.19 23.28
N VAL A 235 -0.27 13.10 24.03
CA VAL A 235 1.04 12.68 24.57
C VAL A 235 2.03 12.38 23.44
N LEU A 236 1.59 11.69 22.38
CA LEU A 236 2.44 11.38 21.23
C LEU A 236 2.84 12.61 20.42
N ILE A 237 1.98 13.62 20.31
CA ILE A 237 2.33 14.94 19.74
C ILE A 237 3.45 15.57 20.56
N VAL A 238 3.29 15.67 21.89
CA VAL A 238 4.31 16.26 22.77
C VAL A 238 5.63 15.47 22.69
N ALA A 239 5.56 14.14 22.70
CA ALA A 239 6.73 13.29 22.55
C ALA A 239 7.42 13.52 21.20
N SER A 240 6.66 13.69 20.11
CA SER A 240 7.21 13.96 18.78
C SER A 240 7.83 15.36 18.68
N ILE A 241 7.29 16.36 19.39
CA ILE A 241 7.93 17.67 19.50
C ILE A 241 9.28 17.51 20.21
N ALA A 242 9.33 16.80 21.33
CA ALA A 242 10.56 16.57 22.07
C ALA A 242 11.61 15.82 21.22
N THR A 243 11.22 14.75 20.53
CA THR A 243 12.16 13.98 19.70
C THR A 243 12.60 14.71 18.44
N THR A 244 11.76 15.56 17.84
CA THR A 244 12.17 16.41 16.70
C THR A 244 13.13 17.52 17.11
N LEU A 245 12.97 18.10 18.31
CA LEU A 245 13.92 19.05 18.88
C LEU A 245 15.25 18.37 19.20
N GLU A 246 15.23 17.20 19.81
CA GLU A 246 16.41 16.39 20.09
C GLU A 246 17.14 16.00 18.81
N ALA A 247 16.45 15.43 17.82
CA ALA A 247 17.05 15.08 16.53
C ALA A 247 17.68 16.30 15.84
N SER A 248 17.03 17.47 15.91
CA SER A 248 17.57 18.74 15.40
C SER A 248 18.82 19.19 16.16
N SER A 249 18.83 19.01 17.48
CA SER A 249 19.94 19.38 18.36
C SER A 249 21.17 18.49 18.14
N LEU A 250 20.93 17.18 17.96
CA LEU A 250 21.98 16.20 17.64
C LEU A 250 22.65 16.52 16.29
N LEU A 251 21.89 16.98 15.29
CA LEU A 251 22.45 17.47 14.02
C LEU A 251 23.34 18.70 14.23
N LEU A 252 22.97 19.57 15.17
CA LEU A 252 23.74 20.73 15.61
C LEU A 252 24.86 20.38 16.62
N LYS A 253 25.11 19.08 16.85
CA LYS A 253 26.16 18.54 17.74
C LYS A 253 25.98 18.89 19.22
N PHE A 254 24.74 18.98 19.69
CA PHE A 254 24.44 19.10 21.12
C PHE A 254 23.24 18.26 21.55
N ASP A 255 23.17 17.97 22.85
CA ASP A 255 22.06 17.24 23.47
C ASP A 255 21.02 18.24 23.99
N PHE A 256 19.76 18.09 23.55
CA PHE A 256 18.69 19.04 23.89
C PHE A 256 18.35 19.01 25.37
N PHE A 257 18.22 17.82 25.95
CA PHE A 257 17.77 17.64 27.33
C PHE A 257 18.80 18.13 28.35
N ASN A 258 20.07 18.14 27.96
CA ASN A 258 21.15 18.68 28.78
C ASN A 258 21.40 20.19 28.57
N ASN A 259 20.88 20.81 27.50
CA ASN A 259 21.14 22.21 27.13
C ASN A 259 19.85 22.92 26.67
N LEU A 260 18.86 22.98 27.56
CA LEU A 260 17.53 23.51 27.26
C LEU A 260 17.55 25.00 26.85
N GLU A 261 18.57 25.76 27.27
CA GLU A 261 18.79 27.16 26.91
C GLU A 261 19.07 27.35 25.41
N ARG A 262 19.56 26.31 24.73
CA ARG A 262 19.87 26.32 23.28
C ARG A 262 18.68 25.93 22.41
N PHE A 263 17.49 25.79 22.98
CA PHE A 263 16.24 25.53 22.26
C PHE A 263 16.03 26.42 21.00
N PRO A 264 16.34 27.74 20.99
CA PRO A 264 16.16 28.57 19.81
C PRO A 264 16.98 28.12 18.59
N GLU A 265 18.11 27.44 18.80
CA GLU A 265 18.97 26.94 17.72
C GLU A 265 18.34 25.73 17.00
N ALA A 266 17.67 24.84 17.76
CA ALA A 266 17.04 23.63 17.21
C ALA A 266 15.68 23.91 16.56
N LEU A 267 15.03 25.02 16.92
CA LEU A 267 13.67 25.35 16.53
C LEU A 267 13.46 25.44 15.00
N PRO A 268 14.31 26.10 14.20
CA PRO A 268 14.10 26.19 12.75
C PRO A 268 14.09 24.83 12.05
N MET A 269 14.98 23.91 12.45
CA MET A 269 15.04 22.55 11.91
C MET A 269 13.80 21.75 12.29
N SER A 270 13.40 21.81 13.57
CA SER A 270 12.19 21.14 14.06
C SER A 270 10.93 21.65 13.35
N ILE A 271 10.79 22.98 13.17
CA ILE A 271 9.67 23.58 12.42
C ILE A 271 9.63 23.08 10.98
N GLY A 272 10.79 22.95 10.32
CA GLY A 272 10.84 22.41 8.96
C GLY A 272 10.36 20.96 8.88
N ILE A 273 10.75 20.11 9.84
CA ILE A 273 10.26 18.72 9.93
C ILE A 273 8.75 18.71 10.17
N TRP A 274 8.25 19.51 11.11
CA TRP A 274 6.82 19.63 11.39
C TRP A 274 6.01 20.14 10.20
N THR A 275 6.58 21.03 9.39
CA THR A 275 5.95 21.52 8.16
C THR A 275 5.65 20.36 7.21
N VAL A 276 6.59 19.42 7.04
CA VAL A 276 6.38 18.23 6.22
C VAL A 276 5.31 17.31 6.83
N LEU A 277 5.41 17.02 8.13
CA LEU A 277 4.48 16.13 8.82
C LEU A 277 3.03 16.65 8.74
N VAL A 278 2.84 17.95 9.01
CA VAL A 278 1.53 18.60 8.94
C VAL A 278 1.03 18.63 7.50
N ALA A 279 1.89 18.94 6.52
CA ALA A 279 1.48 18.93 5.11
C ALA A 279 1.00 17.55 4.66
N HIS A 280 1.68 16.47 5.09
CA HIS A 280 1.27 15.08 4.83
C HIS A 280 -0.15 14.82 5.38
N GLU A 281 -0.39 15.11 6.66
CA GLU A 281 -1.72 14.87 7.27
C GLU A 281 -2.82 15.76 6.68
N LEU A 282 -2.49 17.00 6.30
CA LEU A 282 -3.42 17.89 5.59
C LEU A 282 -3.81 17.31 4.22
N GLY A 283 -2.90 16.60 3.53
CA GLY A 283 -3.21 15.89 2.30
C GLY A 283 -4.29 14.84 2.48
N HIS A 284 -4.15 13.98 3.50
CA HIS A 284 -5.19 13.00 3.85
C HIS A 284 -6.51 13.68 4.22
N TRP A 285 -6.47 14.71 5.06
CA TRP A 285 -7.68 15.41 5.51
C TRP A 285 -8.42 16.09 4.35
N TRP A 286 -7.70 16.78 3.48
CA TRP A 286 -8.28 17.47 2.31
C TRP A 286 -8.98 16.48 1.37
N GLN A 287 -8.32 15.37 1.05
CA GLN A 287 -8.90 14.36 0.17
C GLN A 287 -10.03 13.58 0.85
N GLY A 288 -9.91 13.30 2.16
CA GLY A 288 -10.97 12.70 2.97
C GLY A 288 -12.25 13.53 2.95
N ARG A 289 -12.13 14.85 3.11
CA ARG A 289 -13.26 15.78 3.02
C ARG A 289 -13.95 15.73 1.66
N ARG A 290 -13.20 15.60 0.56
CA ARG A 290 -13.76 15.47 -0.80
C ARG A 290 -14.59 14.20 -0.98
N TYR A 291 -14.24 13.14 -0.26
CA TYR A 291 -14.97 11.87 -0.26
C TYR A 291 -16.01 11.74 0.86
N ASN A 292 -16.24 12.79 1.67
CA ASN A 292 -17.07 12.74 2.88
C ASN A 292 -16.65 11.65 3.87
N VAL A 293 -15.34 11.38 3.94
CA VAL A 293 -14.74 10.38 4.84
C VAL A 293 -14.15 11.10 6.04
N ARG A 294 -14.51 10.64 7.24
CA ARG A 294 -13.97 11.17 8.49
C ARG A 294 -12.60 10.56 8.75
N ILE A 295 -11.60 11.42 8.79
CA ILE A 295 -10.22 11.07 9.14
C ILE A 295 -10.03 11.33 10.64
N GLY A 296 -9.57 10.31 11.37
CA GLY A 296 -9.31 10.40 12.80
C GLY A 296 -8.04 11.17 13.12
N LEU A 297 -7.80 11.36 14.42
CA LEU A 297 -6.59 12.05 14.89
C LEU A 297 -5.32 11.27 14.53
N PRO A 298 -4.25 11.95 14.07
CA PRO A 298 -2.98 11.32 13.76
C PRO A 298 -2.26 10.89 15.05
N PHE A 299 -1.89 9.61 15.13
CA PHE A 299 -1.01 9.10 16.20
C PHE A 299 0.43 9.16 15.71
N LEU A 300 1.14 10.24 16.03
CA LEU A 300 2.55 10.39 15.66
C LEU A 300 3.43 9.35 16.34
N ILE A 301 4.41 8.85 15.61
CA ILE A 301 5.39 7.88 16.10
C ILE A 301 6.71 8.63 16.32
N PRO A 302 7.08 8.96 17.58
CA PRO A 302 8.32 9.67 17.88
C PRO A 302 9.54 8.77 17.59
N SER A 303 10.64 9.39 17.17
CA SER A 303 11.90 8.71 16.88
C SER A 303 13.08 9.56 17.33
N TRP A 304 14.00 9.00 18.12
CA TRP A 304 15.19 9.73 18.57
C TRP A 304 16.14 10.07 17.42
N GLN A 305 16.19 9.25 16.37
CA GLN A 305 17.19 9.39 15.30
C GLN A 305 16.78 10.35 14.19
N ILE A 306 15.50 10.33 13.81
CA ILE A 306 14.98 11.12 12.68
C ILE A 306 13.86 12.09 13.11
N GLY A 307 13.62 12.21 14.41
CA GLY A 307 12.57 13.04 15.01
C GLY A 307 11.21 12.34 15.05
N SER A 308 10.71 11.86 13.91
CA SER A 308 9.43 11.15 13.83
C SER A 308 9.41 10.19 12.63
N PHE A 309 8.66 9.10 12.73
CA PHE A 309 8.33 8.24 11.59
C PHE A 309 7.06 8.67 10.85
N GLY A 310 6.50 9.83 11.17
CA GLY A 310 5.20 10.26 10.69
C GLY A 310 4.09 9.83 11.64
N ALA A 311 2.86 9.74 11.13
CA ALA A 311 1.69 9.41 11.93
C ALA A 311 0.91 8.21 11.40
N ILE A 312 0.27 7.50 12.33
CA ILE A 312 -0.74 6.51 12.01
C ILE A 312 -2.09 7.22 12.04
N THR A 313 -2.68 7.37 10.86
CA THR A 313 -3.99 8.02 10.70
C THR A 313 -5.04 6.97 10.35
N ARG A 314 -6.15 6.97 11.09
CA ARG A 314 -7.22 5.96 11.00
C ARG A 314 -8.47 6.57 10.34
N PHE A 315 -9.24 5.75 9.65
CA PHE A 315 -10.57 6.14 9.17
C PHE A 315 -11.61 5.98 10.29
N GLU A 316 -12.36 7.05 10.58
CA GLU A 316 -13.50 7.09 11.53
C GLU A 316 -14.86 6.99 10.81
N SER A 317 -14.84 6.58 9.54
CA SER A 317 -16.04 6.23 8.77
C SER A 317 -15.69 5.15 7.74
N LEU A 318 -16.70 4.46 7.25
CA LEU A 318 -16.53 3.50 6.15
C LEU A 318 -16.19 4.22 4.85
N LEU A 319 -15.41 3.55 4.01
CA LEU A 319 -15.06 4.02 2.67
C LEU A 319 -16.06 3.45 1.66
N ALA A 320 -16.51 4.28 0.72
CA ALA A 320 -17.48 3.86 -0.29
C ALA A 320 -16.91 2.79 -1.23
N ASN A 321 -15.71 3.01 -1.76
CA ASN A 321 -15.10 2.12 -2.74
C ASN A 321 -13.57 2.16 -2.69
N ARG A 322 -12.92 1.30 -3.49
CA ARG A 322 -11.46 1.23 -3.60
C ARG A 322 -10.83 2.51 -4.17
N THR A 323 -11.56 3.26 -5.00
CA THR A 323 -11.12 4.56 -5.53
C THR A 323 -10.92 5.57 -4.41
N ALA A 324 -11.88 5.68 -3.48
CA ALA A 324 -11.75 6.55 -2.31
C ALA A 324 -10.57 6.15 -1.41
N LEU A 325 -10.39 4.84 -1.18
CA LEU A 325 -9.23 4.33 -0.45
C LEU A 325 -7.91 4.74 -1.10
N PHE A 326 -7.79 4.58 -2.42
CA PHE A 326 -6.59 4.96 -3.17
C PHE A 326 -6.30 6.46 -3.08
N ASP A 327 -7.27 7.30 -3.43
CA ASP A 327 -7.05 8.74 -3.55
C ASP A 327 -6.67 9.34 -2.19
N ILE A 328 -7.35 8.96 -1.11
CA ILE A 328 -7.02 9.46 0.24
C ILE A 328 -5.64 8.97 0.69
N SER A 329 -5.29 7.70 0.39
CA SER A 329 -4.00 7.14 0.78
C SER A 329 -2.83 7.73 -0.01
N LEU A 330 -3.04 8.12 -1.26
CA LEU A 330 -2.01 8.79 -2.06
C LEU A 330 -1.85 10.27 -1.69
N ALA A 331 -2.93 10.95 -1.29
CA ALA A 331 -2.92 12.40 -1.07
C ALA A 331 -1.92 12.85 0.00
N GLY A 332 -1.81 12.13 1.12
CA GLY A 332 -0.84 12.46 2.18
C GLY A 332 0.61 12.38 1.69
N PRO A 333 1.08 11.22 1.21
CA PRO A 333 2.40 11.07 0.62
C PRO A 333 2.69 12.01 -0.54
N ALA A 334 1.69 12.31 -1.37
CA ALA A 334 1.87 13.26 -2.48
C ALA A 334 2.15 14.67 -1.95
N VAL A 335 1.34 15.18 -1.02
CA VAL A 335 1.52 16.54 -0.47
C VAL A 335 2.80 16.61 0.37
N GLY A 336 3.02 15.68 1.30
CA GLY A 336 4.23 15.62 2.12
C GLY A 336 5.49 15.43 1.29
N GLY A 337 5.45 14.56 0.28
CA GLY A 337 6.56 14.32 -0.65
C GLY A 337 6.89 15.52 -1.52
N ILE A 338 5.88 16.24 -2.05
CA ILE A 338 6.10 17.48 -2.82
C ILE A 338 6.75 18.56 -1.95
N VAL A 339 6.22 18.80 -0.74
CA VAL A 339 6.80 19.78 0.18
C VAL A 339 8.25 19.40 0.51
N SER A 340 8.51 18.13 0.82
CA SER A 340 9.86 17.63 1.12
C SER A 340 10.81 17.80 -0.07
N LEU A 341 10.35 17.51 -1.28
CA LEU A 341 11.12 17.67 -2.50
C LEU A 341 11.45 19.15 -2.76
N LEU A 342 10.49 20.06 -2.57
CA LEU A 342 10.72 21.49 -2.72
C LEU A 342 11.75 22.00 -1.70
N LEU A 343 11.68 21.55 -0.44
CA LEU A 343 12.68 21.90 0.58
C LEU A 343 14.05 21.34 0.23
N LEU A 344 14.13 20.09 -0.25
CA LEU A 344 15.39 19.48 -0.68
C LEU A 344 16.01 20.27 -1.85
N LEU A 345 15.23 20.55 -2.90
CA LEU A 345 15.72 21.28 -4.08
C LEU A 345 16.15 22.70 -3.72
N SER A 346 15.36 23.39 -2.88
CA SER A 346 15.73 24.72 -2.38
C SER A 346 17.02 24.67 -1.55
N GLY A 347 17.17 23.66 -0.70
CA GLY A 347 18.39 23.44 0.07
C GLY A 347 19.61 23.19 -0.81
N LEU A 348 19.49 22.32 -1.81
CA LEU A 348 20.58 22.02 -2.74
C LEU A 348 20.97 23.26 -3.57
N LEU A 349 20.00 24.07 -4.00
CA LEU A 349 20.24 25.32 -4.74
C LEU A 349 20.90 26.41 -3.88
N LEU A 350 20.56 26.47 -2.60
CA LEU A 350 21.11 27.45 -1.65
C LEU A 350 22.43 26.98 -1.03
N SER A 351 22.86 25.74 -1.29
CA SER A 351 24.11 25.21 -0.75
C SER A 351 25.29 25.80 -1.50
N HIS A 352 26.24 26.35 -0.74
CA HIS A 352 27.50 26.92 -1.22
C HIS A 352 28.64 26.65 -0.24
N ASP A 353 29.89 26.89 -0.68
CA ASP A 353 31.06 26.78 0.21
C ASP A 353 30.89 27.71 1.42
N GLY A 354 31.07 27.19 2.63
CA GLY A 354 30.79 27.89 3.89
C GLY A 354 29.34 27.84 4.36
N SER A 355 28.49 26.95 3.82
CA SER A 355 27.15 26.70 4.36
C SER A 355 27.21 26.18 5.81
N SER A 356 26.10 26.33 6.53
CA SER A 356 26.04 26.10 7.98
C SER A 356 26.22 24.63 8.42
N PHE A 357 26.01 23.66 7.53
CA PHE A 357 26.16 22.24 7.83
C PHE A 357 27.18 21.58 6.91
N GLN A 358 27.94 20.63 7.48
CA GLN A 358 28.84 19.76 6.73
C GLN A 358 28.38 18.33 6.87
N VAL A 359 28.11 17.68 5.75
CA VAL A 359 27.76 16.25 5.71
C VAL A 359 28.80 15.47 4.91
N PRO A 360 29.13 14.23 5.31
CA PRO A 360 29.96 13.36 4.50
C PRO A 360 29.35 13.15 3.12
N SER A 361 30.15 13.09 2.05
CA SER A 361 29.65 12.81 0.70
C SER A 361 28.89 11.48 0.60
N GLN A 362 29.21 10.52 1.47
CA GLN A 362 28.52 9.24 1.60
C GLN A 362 27.05 9.40 2.00
N PHE A 363 26.65 10.51 2.64
CA PHE A 363 25.26 10.82 2.94
C PHE A 363 24.39 10.76 1.68
N PHE A 364 24.87 11.32 0.56
CA PHE A 364 24.16 11.33 -0.71
C PHE A 364 24.13 9.97 -1.43
N GLN A 365 24.93 9.01 -0.97
CA GLN A 365 24.89 7.63 -1.45
C GLN A 365 23.75 6.83 -0.79
N SER A 366 23.17 7.32 0.31
CA SER A 366 22.12 6.62 1.05
C SER A 366 20.78 6.51 0.30
N SER A 367 20.61 7.26 -0.79
CA SER A 367 19.38 7.31 -1.57
C SER A 367 19.68 7.57 -3.04
N ILE A 368 19.11 6.75 -3.93
CA ILE A 368 19.24 6.95 -5.38
C ILE A 368 18.71 8.33 -5.78
N LEU A 369 17.48 8.67 -5.37
CA LEU A 369 16.85 9.94 -5.72
C LEU A 369 17.68 11.13 -5.22
N VAL A 370 18.02 11.15 -3.93
CA VAL A 370 18.72 12.30 -3.34
C VAL A 370 20.14 12.42 -3.91
N GLY A 371 20.83 11.30 -4.12
CA GLY A 371 22.14 11.29 -4.77
C GLY A 371 22.11 11.81 -6.21
N THR A 372 21.09 11.44 -7.01
CA THR A 372 20.95 11.97 -8.37
C THR A 372 20.71 13.48 -8.38
N LEU A 373 19.81 13.97 -7.52
CA LEU A 373 19.54 15.40 -7.42
C LEU A 373 20.76 16.16 -6.92
N ALA A 374 21.41 15.68 -5.85
CA ALA A 374 22.63 16.28 -5.34
C ALA A 374 23.72 16.37 -6.41
N LYS A 375 23.88 15.34 -7.24
CA LYS A 375 24.85 15.38 -8.35
C LYS A 375 24.53 16.45 -9.38
N VAL A 376 23.25 16.66 -9.70
CA VAL A 376 22.82 17.69 -10.65
C VAL A 376 23.08 19.10 -10.11
N PHE A 377 22.83 19.34 -8.82
CA PHE A 377 22.92 20.68 -8.23
C PHE A 377 24.30 21.01 -7.62
N LEU A 378 24.96 20.07 -6.95
CA LEU A 378 26.23 20.28 -6.26
C LEU A 378 27.45 19.89 -7.11
N GLY A 379 27.28 19.07 -8.15
CA GLY A 379 28.32 18.74 -9.12
C GLY A 379 29.63 18.30 -8.47
N ALA A 380 30.70 19.06 -8.73
CA ALA A 380 32.06 18.76 -8.27
C ALA A 380 32.24 18.80 -6.74
N SER A 381 31.37 19.49 -6.00
CA SER A 381 31.45 19.54 -4.53
C SER A 381 31.25 18.15 -3.90
N LEU A 382 30.59 17.22 -4.59
CA LEU A 382 30.43 15.83 -4.13
C LEU A 382 31.71 14.98 -4.16
N HIS A 383 32.79 15.48 -4.79
CA HIS A 383 34.10 14.82 -4.75
C HIS A 383 34.83 15.07 -3.44
N GLN A 384 34.42 16.08 -2.67
CA GLN A 384 34.99 16.37 -1.36
C GLN A 384 34.51 15.33 -0.34
N THR A 385 35.30 15.11 0.72
CA THR A 385 34.93 14.19 1.81
C THR A 385 33.76 14.73 2.63
N LEU A 386 33.76 16.05 2.86
CA LEU A 386 32.70 16.80 3.51
C LEU A 386 32.13 17.81 2.52
N VAL A 387 30.81 17.89 2.48
CA VAL A 387 30.08 18.78 1.58
C VAL A 387 29.30 19.78 2.43
N ASP A 388 29.53 21.06 2.19
CA ASP A 388 28.79 22.16 2.80
C ASP A 388 27.37 22.21 2.22
N ILE A 389 26.36 22.15 3.09
CA ILE A 389 24.95 22.12 2.70
C ILE A 389 24.08 23.07 3.52
N HIS A 390 23.03 23.57 2.87
CA HIS A 390 21.98 24.33 3.52
C HIS A 390 21.09 23.41 4.40
N PRO A 391 20.62 23.85 5.59
CA PRO A 391 19.80 23.03 6.49
C PRO A 391 18.55 22.42 5.84
N LEU A 392 17.95 23.16 4.90
CA LEU A 392 16.78 22.69 4.12
C LEU A 392 17.04 21.39 3.35
N THR A 393 18.28 21.10 2.96
CA THR A 393 18.67 19.83 2.31
C THR A 393 18.41 18.66 3.24
N ILE A 394 18.76 18.79 4.52
CA ILE A 394 18.54 17.75 5.53
C ILE A 394 17.05 17.61 5.83
N ILE A 395 16.34 18.73 6.00
CA ILE A 395 14.89 18.73 6.28
C ILE A 395 14.12 18.06 5.13
N GLY A 396 14.43 18.44 3.89
CA GLY A 396 13.81 17.85 2.69
C GLY A 396 14.13 16.36 2.55
N TRP A 397 15.37 15.96 2.81
CA TRP A 397 15.75 14.53 2.82
C TRP A 397 15.01 13.73 3.91
N LEU A 398 14.96 14.23 5.14
CA LEU A 398 14.22 13.59 6.25
C LEU A 398 12.73 13.48 5.91
N GLY A 399 12.14 14.54 5.34
CA GLY A 399 10.76 14.53 4.90
C GLY A 399 10.48 13.47 3.83
N LEU A 400 11.34 13.38 2.80
CA LEU A 400 11.24 12.34 1.78
C LEU A 400 11.39 10.94 2.38
N LEU A 401 12.31 10.75 3.33
CA LEU A 401 12.50 9.49 4.03
C LEU A 401 11.23 9.09 4.79
N ILE A 402 10.63 9.99 5.58
CA ILE A 402 9.39 9.74 6.31
C ILE A 402 8.25 9.37 5.36
N THR A 403 8.07 10.14 4.29
CA THR A 403 7.07 9.85 3.25
C THR A 403 7.31 8.48 2.61
N ALA A 404 8.56 8.13 2.30
CA ALA A 404 8.89 6.84 1.71
C ALA A 404 8.65 5.67 2.68
N LEU A 405 8.89 5.85 3.97
CA LEU A 405 8.58 4.82 4.97
C LEU A 405 7.07 4.56 5.05
N ASN A 406 6.23 5.60 4.93
CA ASN A 406 4.78 5.46 4.88
C ASN A 406 4.27 4.92 3.54
N LEU A 407 5.03 5.09 2.45
CA LEU A 407 4.72 4.49 1.14
C LEU A 407 5.13 3.01 1.02
N MET A 408 5.72 2.40 2.06
CA MET A 408 6.02 0.97 2.01
C MET A 408 4.74 0.13 1.89
N PRO A 409 4.74 -0.93 1.05
CA PRO A 409 3.54 -1.71 0.74
C PRO A 409 3.18 -2.72 1.85
N ALA A 410 2.97 -2.23 3.07
CA ALA A 410 2.74 -3.04 4.26
C ALA A 410 1.57 -2.52 5.12
N GLY A 411 0.60 -3.41 5.34
CA GLY A 411 -0.43 -3.21 6.35
C GLY A 411 -1.31 -1.98 6.10
N GLN A 412 -1.49 -1.17 7.14
CA GLN A 412 -2.28 0.08 7.13
C GLN A 412 -1.45 1.32 6.76
N LEU A 413 -0.17 1.16 6.42
CA LEU A 413 0.62 2.25 5.85
C LEU A 413 -0.03 2.72 4.53
N ASP A 414 0.26 3.95 4.13
CA ASP A 414 -0.29 4.55 2.91
C ASP A 414 0.01 3.69 1.67
N GLY A 415 1.24 3.16 1.56
CA GLY A 415 1.63 2.22 0.52
C GLY A 415 0.86 0.90 0.56
N GLY A 416 0.57 0.38 1.77
CA GLY A 416 -0.24 -0.82 1.98
C GLY A 416 -1.68 -0.62 1.52
N ARG A 417 -2.27 0.53 1.84
CA ARG A 417 -3.61 0.94 1.40
C ARG A 417 -3.68 1.18 -0.11
N ILE A 418 -2.65 1.78 -0.72
CA ILE A 418 -2.50 1.92 -2.18
C ILE A 418 -2.51 0.55 -2.85
N VAL A 419 -1.69 -0.39 -2.37
CA VAL A 419 -1.64 -1.76 -2.92
C VAL A 419 -2.98 -2.47 -2.72
N GLN A 420 -3.62 -2.32 -1.57
CA GLN A 420 -4.94 -2.89 -1.30
C GLN A 420 -6.01 -2.33 -2.23
N ALA A 421 -5.97 -1.02 -2.51
CA ALA A 421 -6.91 -0.37 -3.40
C ALA A 421 -6.73 -0.81 -4.86
N ILE A 422 -5.49 -0.97 -5.36
CA ILE A 422 -5.24 -1.35 -6.76
C ILE A 422 -5.36 -2.86 -6.97
N TYR A 423 -4.78 -3.66 -6.07
CA TYR A 423 -4.59 -5.11 -6.28
C TYR A 423 -5.45 -5.99 -5.37
N GLY A 424 -6.27 -5.38 -4.51
CA GLY A 424 -7.15 -6.08 -3.59
C GLY A 424 -6.43 -6.68 -2.37
N ARG A 425 -7.24 -7.29 -1.50
CA ARG A 425 -6.80 -7.74 -0.17
C ARG A 425 -5.77 -8.87 -0.22
N LYS A 426 -5.92 -9.82 -1.15
CA LYS A 426 -5.01 -10.98 -1.23
C LYS A 426 -3.57 -10.53 -1.52
N ILE A 427 -3.39 -9.58 -2.43
CA ILE A 427 -2.08 -9.06 -2.82
C ILE A 427 -1.49 -8.18 -1.72
N ALA A 428 -2.27 -7.26 -1.14
CA ALA A 428 -1.81 -6.42 -0.04
C ALA A 428 -1.30 -7.22 1.18
N ARG A 429 -1.91 -8.37 1.48
CA ARG A 429 -1.41 -9.26 2.54
C ARG A 429 -0.04 -9.85 2.19
N ARG A 430 0.14 -10.28 0.94
CA ARG A 430 1.41 -10.84 0.46
C ARG A 430 2.52 -9.80 0.45
N THR A 431 2.24 -8.58 -0.01
CA THR A 431 3.22 -7.50 -0.02
C THR A 431 3.60 -7.07 1.40
N THR A 432 2.66 -7.11 2.35
CA THR A 432 2.95 -6.87 3.77
C THR A 432 3.96 -7.88 4.32
N ILE A 433 3.74 -9.17 4.06
CA ILE A 433 4.66 -10.22 4.47
C ILE A 433 6.02 -10.05 3.78
N ALA A 434 6.02 -9.79 2.47
CA ALA A 434 7.26 -9.56 1.72
C ALA A 434 8.05 -8.37 2.26
N THR A 435 7.40 -7.25 2.55
CA THR A 435 8.03 -6.05 3.14
C THR A 435 8.64 -6.38 4.50
N LEU A 436 7.92 -7.08 5.38
CA LEU A 436 8.45 -7.48 6.69
C LEU A 436 9.66 -8.41 6.57
N VAL A 437 9.64 -9.37 5.63
CA VAL A 437 10.78 -10.27 5.38
C VAL A 437 11.98 -9.49 4.85
N ILE A 438 11.78 -8.57 3.90
CA ILE A 438 12.85 -7.71 3.37
C ILE A 438 13.44 -6.85 4.48
N LEU A 439 12.60 -6.17 5.29
CA LEU A 439 13.06 -5.36 6.41
C LEU A 439 13.83 -6.19 7.45
N ALA A 440 13.38 -7.43 7.73
CA ALA A 440 14.11 -8.33 8.63
C ALA A 440 15.49 -8.68 8.06
N ILE A 441 15.59 -9.05 6.78
CA ILE A 441 16.87 -9.35 6.11
C ILE A 441 17.81 -8.14 6.18
N ILE A 442 17.31 -6.95 5.87
CA ILE A 442 18.12 -5.72 5.90
C ILE A 442 18.55 -5.38 7.33
N ALA A 443 17.67 -5.53 8.33
CA ALA A 443 18.00 -5.31 9.73
C ALA A 443 19.09 -6.28 10.23
N PHE A 444 19.05 -7.55 9.83
CA PHE A 444 20.09 -8.52 10.16
C PHE A 444 21.40 -8.27 9.42
N ALA A 445 21.34 -7.79 8.18
CA ALA A 445 22.52 -7.46 7.39
C ALA A 445 23.22 -6.17 7.87
N ASN A 446 22.45 -5.23 8.45
CA ASN A 446 22.93 -3.93 8.93
C ASN A 446 22.59 -3.72 10.42
N PRO A 447 23.15 -4.51 11.35
CA PRO A 447 22.86 -4.40 12.78
C PRO A 447 23.28 -3.05 13.38
N ALA A 448 24.16 -2.31 12.72
CA ALA A 448 24.57 -0.96 13.11
C ALA A 448 23.47 0.11 12.91
N ASN A 449 22.43 -0.18 12.12
CA ASN A 449 21.31 0.74 11.88
C ASN A 449 20.00 0.22 12.51
N PRO A 450 19.73 0.55 13.79
CA PRO A 450 18.56 0.03 14.50
C PRO A 450 17.24 0.64 14.02
N LEU A 451 17.25 1.69 13.19
CA LEU A 451 16.05 2.32 12.61
C LEU A 451 15.19 1.30 11.87
N ILE A 452 15.83 0.45 11.06
CA ILE A 452 15.17 -0.53 10.19
C ILE A 452 14.46 -1.59 11.04
N LEU A 453 15.13 -2.06 12.09
CA LEU A 453 14.57 -3.02 13.03
C LEU A 453 13.39 -2.42 13.80
N TYR A 454 13.55 -1.19 14.33
CA TYR A 454 12.48 -0.48 15.02
C TYR A 454 11.25 -0.34 14.13
N TRP A 455 11.44 0.09 12.89
CA TRP A 455 10.33 0.27 11.96
C TRP A 455 9.66 -1.05 11.57
N ALA A 456 10.44 -2.13 11.40
CA ALA A 456 9.88 -3.47 11.19
C ALA A 456 8.99 -3.93 12.36
N ILE A 457 9.41 -3.65 13.60
CA ILE A 457 8.64 -3.95 14.82
C ILE A 457 7.35 -3.12 14.85
N VAL A 458 7.44 -1.82 14.57
CA VAL A 458 6.26 -0.94 14.47
C VAL A 458 5.25 -1.49 13.46
N ILE A 459 5.70 -1.87 12.26
CA ILE A 459 4.82 -2.46 11.25
C ILE A 459 4.21 -3.76 11.77
N LEU A 460 5.03 -4.65 12.33
CA LEU A 460 4.59 -5.98 12.76
C LEU A 460 3.48 -5.92 13.82
N PHE A 461 3.59 -5.00 14.78
CA PHE A 461 2.68 -4.91 15.92
C PHE A 461 1.57 -3.87 15.76
N LEU A 462 1.84 -2.73 15.12
CA LEU A 462 0.90 -1.61 15.06
C LEU A 462 0.19 -1.49 13.71
N GLN A 463 0.81 -1.92 12.61
CA GLN A 463 0.29 -1.63 11.26
C GLN A 463 0.01 -2.87 10.40
N ARG A 464 0.42 -4.08 10.79
CA ARG A 464 0.36 -5.31 9.96
C ARG A 464 -1.02 -5.63 9.39
N SER A 465 -2.09 -5.26 10.09
CA SER A 465 -3.47 -5.51 9.64
C SER A 465 -3.77 -4.79 8.33
N GLN A 466 -4.70 -5.32 7.56
CA GLN A 466 -5.19 -4.63 6.36
C GLN A 466 -6.20 -3.54 6.76
N GLU A 467 -6.49 -2.63 5.85
CA GLU A 467 -7.56 -1.66 6.09
C GLU A 467 -8.93 -2.37 6.09
N ARG A 468 -9.90 -1.84 6.83
CA ARG A 468 -11.28 -2.38 6.90
C ARG A 468 -11.93 -2.49 5.52
N PRO A 469 -12.89 -3.42 5.30
CA PRO A 469 -13.65 -3.51 4.07
C PRO A 469 -14.28 -2.19 3.65
N ASN A 470 -14.06 -1.81 2.40
CA ASN A 470 -14.88 -0.77 1.77
C ASN A 470 -16.28 -1.31 1.52
N LEU A 471 -17.27 -0.43 1.41
CA LEU A 471 -18.64 -0.81 1.10
C LEU A 471 -18.75 -1.52 -0.26
N ASN A 472 -17.96 -1.10 -1.25
CA ASN A 472 -17.80 -1.78 -2.54
C ASN A 472 -16.32 -2.03 -2.85
N GLU A 473 -15.87 -3.28 -2.73
CA GLU A 473 -14.50 -3.70 -3.05
C GLU A 473 -14.35 -4.40 -4.40
N ILE A 474 -15.46 -4.70 -5.07
CA ILE A 474 -15.42 -5.35 -6.38
C ILE A 474 -15.02 -4.37 -7.48
N THR A 475 -15.40 -3.10 -7.33
CA THR A 475 -15.07 -2.08 -8.33
C THR A 475 -13.62 -1.64 -8.19
N GLU A 476 -12.83 -1.85 -9.24
CA GLU A 476 -11.43 -1.48 -9.29
C GLU A 476 -11.24 0.02 -9.61
N PRO A 477 -10.18 0.65 -9.09
CA PRO A 477 -9.77 1.98 -9.54
C PRO A 477 -9.41 1.99 -11.03
N ASP A 478 -9.47 3.16 -11.66
CA ASP A 478 -9.10 3.34 -13.07
C ASP A 478 -7.58 3.20 -13.33
N ASP A 479 -7.23 3.04 -14.61
CA ASP A 479 -5.84 2.82 -15.04
C ASP A 479 -4.90 3.98 -14.64
N THR A 480 -5.41 5.22 -14.60
CA THR A 480 -4.64 6.39 -14.16
C THR A 480 -4.16 6.24 -12.72
N ARG A 481 -5.04 5.79 -11.82
CA ARG A 481 -4.71 5.55 -10.40
C ARG A 481 -3.73 4.41 -10.24
N ALA A 482 -3.86 3.35 -11.04
CA ALA A 482 -2.87 2.27 -11.05
C ALA A 482 -1.47 2.79 -11.39
N ILE A 483 -1.34 3.68 -12.39
CA ILE A 483 -0.08 4.33 -12.77
C ILE A 483 0.45 5.23 -11.65
N LEU A 484 -0.41 6.04 -11.04
CA LEU A 484 -0.01 6.91 -9.93
C LEU A 484 0.46 6.11 -8.71
N GLY A 485 -0.20 5.00 -8.39
CA GLY A 485 0.23 4.11 -7.31
C GLY A 485 1.58 3.46 -7.59
N LEU A 486 1.79 3.04 -8.83
CA LEU A 486 3.09 2.52 -9.26
C LEU A 486 4.20 3.58 -9.16
N LEU A 487 3.91 4.81 -9.59
CA LEU A 487 4.84 5.93 -9.48
C LEU A 487 5.17 6.24 -8.00
N ALA A 488 4.19 6.19 -7.10
CA ALA A 488 4.42 6.38 -5.68
C ALA A 488 5.35 5.31 -5.09
N LEU A 489 5.13 4.03 -5.44
CA LEU A 489 6.03 2.94 -5.06
C LEU A 489 7.42 3.08 -5.72
N PHE A 490 7.52 3.72 -6.89
CA PHE A 490 8.79 4.04 -7.55
C PHE A 490 9.58 5.04 -6.74
N VAL A 491 8.94 6.16 -6.43
CA VAL A 491 9.55 7.24 -5.66
C VAL A 491 9.99 6.71 -4.29
N MET A 492 9.16 5.89 -3.64
CA MET A 492 9.52 5.20 -2.40
C MET A 492 10.81 4.37 -2.56
N ALA A 493 10.91 3.54 -3.59
CA ALA A 493 12.08 2.69 -3.81
C ALA A 493 13.33 3.53 -4.14
N ALA A 494 13.18 4.56 -4.96
CA ALA A 494 14.26 5.49 -5.30
C ALA A 494 14.76 6.29 -4.08
N ILE A 495 13.89 6.55 -3.10
CA ILE A 495 14.28 7.22 -1.85
C ILE A 495 15.01 6.24 -0.92
N LEU A 496 14.48 5.04 -0.69
CA LEU A 496 14.99 4.09 0.32
C LEU A 496 16.19 3.26 -0.13
N ILE A 497 16.38 3.04 -1.43
CA ILE A 497 17.47 2.22 -1.94
C ILE A 497 18.74 3.09 -2.07
N PRO A 498 19.85 2.70 -1.43
CA PRO A 498 21.11 3.40 -1.57
C PRO A 498 21.81 3.10 -2.89
N TRP A 499 22.69 3.99 -3.32
CA TRP A 499 23.68 3.71 -4.34
C TRP A 499 24.68 2.68 -3.84
N THR A 500 25.04 1.69 -4.67
CA THR A 500 26.16 0.81 -4.33
C THR A 500 27.48 1.60 -4.43
N PRO A 501 28.48 1.34 -3.57
CA PRO A 501 29.72 2.12 -3.50
C PRO A 501 30.47 2.22 -4.84
N GLY A 502 30.47 1.13 -5.64
CA GLY A 502 31.12 1.12 -6.95
C GLY A 502 30.45 2.02 -7.98
N ILE A 503 29.13 2.21 -7.86
CA ILE A 503 28.36 3.06 -8.76
C ILE A 503 28.41 4.51 -8.30
N ALA A 504 28.35 4.75 -6.99
CA ALA A 504 28.53 6.05 -6.39
C ALA A 504 29.86 6.70 -6.81
N GLY A 505 30.97 5.97 -6.69
CA GLY A 505 32.30 6.48 -7.09
C GLY A 505 32.40 6.80 -8.58
N ARG A 506 31.85 5.95 -9.46
CA ARG A 506 31.77 6.24 -10.92
C ARG A 506 30.86 7.42 -11.25
N LEU A 507 29.88 7.70 -10.40
CA LEU A 507 29.03 8.89 -10.53
C LEU A 507 29.69 10.15 -9.93
N GLY A 508 30.89 10.07 -9.35
CA GLY A 508 31.52 11.19 -8.66
C GLY A 508 30.77 11.57 -7.39
N ILE A 509 30.14 10.60 -6.72
CA ILE A 509 29.52 10.79 -5.41
C ILE A 509 30.43 10.10 -4.41
N GLY A 510 31.25 10.87 -3.69
CA GLY A 510 32.27 10.36 -2.77
C GLY A 510 33.53 9.83 -3.47
N GLY A 511 34.68 10.28 -2.97
CA GLY A 511 36.04 9.86 -3.36
C GLY A 511 36.60 8.76 -2.47
#